data_AF-A0A6L6JIA1-F1
#
_entry.id   AF-A0A6L6JIA1-F1
#
_cell.length_a   1.000
_cell.length_b   1.000
_cell.length_c   1.000
_cell.angle_alpha   90.00
_cell.angle_beta   90.00
_cell.angle_gamma   90.00
#
_symmetry.space_group_name_H-M   'P 1'
#
loop_
_entity.id
_entity.type
_entity.pdbx_description
1 polymer ?
#
loop_
_entity_poly.entity_id
_entity_poly.type
_entity_poly.pdbx_seq_one_letter_code
_entity_poly.pdbx_strand_id
1 'polypeptide(L)'
;MVKVTFIHSDGREETVDGRVGDSVMATALANDVEGIVGECGGSMMCATCHCYVDDGWSERSGDRMDGEEDMLDCAASELRPTSRLSCQIKLSEGLSGLVVYLPEAQL
;
A
#
# COMPACT_ATOMS: atom_id res chain seq x y z
N MET A 1 -16.19 -8.24 -1.72
CA MET A 1 -15.51 -6.96 -2.00
C MET A 1 -15.02 -6.43 -0.68
N VAL A 2 -13.77 -5.98 -0.63
CA VAL A 2 -13.09 -5.45 0.55
C VAL A 2 -12.87 -3.96 0.29
N LYS A 3 -13.35 -3.08 1.16
CA LYS A 3 -13.15 -1.64 0.99
C LYS A 3 -11.72 -1.28 1.40
N VAL A 4 -11.04 -0.46 0.59
CA VAL A 4 -9.72 0.11 0.90
C VAL A 4 -9.79 1.61 0.67
N THR A 5 -9.34 2.39 1.64
CA THR A 5 -9.26 3.85 1.56
C THR A 5 -7.80 4.26 1.38
N PHE A 6 -7.55 5.02 0.33
CA PHE A 6 -6.28 5.66 0.03
C PHE A 6 -6.38 7.13 0.41
N ILE A 7 -5.49 7.59 1.29
CA ILE A 7 -5.38 8.98 1.69
C ILE A 7 -4.16 9.58 0.98
N HIS A 8 -4.40 10.47 0.02
CA HIS A 8 -3.36 11.14 -0.74
C HIS A 8 -2.58 12.13 0.13
N SER A 9 -1.38 12.51 -0.31
CA SER A 9 -0.52 13.46 0.41
C SER A 9 -1.13 14.85 0.58
N ASP A 10 -2.09 15.23 -0.27
CA ASP A 10 -2.87 16.47 -0.18
C ASP A 10 -4.09 16.36 0.76
N GLY A 11 -4.32 15.19 1.36
CA GLY A 11 -5.44 14.91 2.25
C GLY A 11 -6.71 14.44 1.55
N ARG A 12 -6.74 14.31 0.21
CA ARG A 12 -7.87 13.70 -0.49
C ARG A 12 -8.01 12.24 -0.10
N GLU A 13 -9.24 11.79 0.11
CA GLU A 13 -9.56 10.39 0.40
C GLU A 13 -10.23 9.75 -0.81
N GLU A 14 -9.82 8.53 -1.13
CA GLU A 14 -10.41 7.73 -2.19
C GLU A 14 -10.65 6.30 -1.70
N THR A 15 -11.91 5.89 -1.62
CA THR A 15 -12.30 4.53 -1.21
C THR A 15 -12.74 3.71 -2.39
N VAL A 16 -12.07 2.58 -2.61
CA VAL A 16 -12.33 1.66 -3.72
C VAL A 16 -12.66 0.25 -3.23
N ASP A 17 -13.16 -0.59 -4.14
CA ASP A 17 -13.42 -2.00 -3.86
C ASP A 17 -12.29 -2.88 -4.39
N GLY A 18 -11.70 -3.67 -3.50
CA GLY A 18 -10.75 -4.74 -3.82
C GLY A 18 -11.38 -6.13 -3.71
N ARG A 19 -10.70 -7.13 -4.30
CA ARG A 19 -11.07 -8.54 -4.15
C ARG A 19 -10.18 -9.20 -3.11
N VAL A 20 -10.75 -10.14 -2.35
CA VAL A 20 -9.96 -10.97 -1.44
C VAL A 20 -8.89 -11.71 -2.24
N GLY A 21 -7.64 -11.69 -1.77
CA GLY A 21 -6.48 -12.27 -2.42
C GLY A 21 -5.69 -11.29 -3.31
N ASP A 22 -6.30 -10.20 -3.76
CA ASP A 22 -5.57 -9.12 -4.45
C ASP A 22 -4.67 -8.39 -3.45
N SER A 23 -3.62 -7.75 -3.93
CA SER A 23 -2.84 -6.85 -3.10
C SER A 23 -3.47 -5.46 -3.03
N VAL A 24 -3.08 -4.67 -2.02
CA VAL A 24 -3.47 -3.26 -1.93
C VAL A 24 -2.99 -2.50 -3.18
N MET A 25 -1.77 -2.77 -3.65
CA MET A 25 -1.24 -2.19 -4.89
C MET A 25 -2.11 -2.55 -6.10
N ALA A 26 -2.40 -3.84 -6.31
CA ALA A 26 -3.20 -4.28 -7.46
C ALA A 26 -4.62 -3.69 -7.42
N THR A 27 -5.18 -3.52 -6.22
CA THR A 27 -6.46 -2.86 -6.01
C THR A 27 -6.42 -1.38 -6.38
N ALA A 28 -5.35 -0.66 -5.99
CA ALA A 28 -5.16 0.74 -6.38
C ALA A 28 -5.05 0.89 -7.91
N LEU A 29 -4.19 0.10 -8.56
CA LEU A 29 -3.99 0.16 -10.00
C LEU A 29 -5.27 -0.19 -10.79
N ALA A 30 -6.01 -1.20 -10.35
CA ALA A 30 -7.25 -1.61 -11.01
C ALA A 30 -8.40 -0.59 -10.90
N ASN A 31 -8.27 0.37 -9.98
CA ASN A 31 -9.24 1.46 -9.78
C ASN A 31 -8.65 2.84 -10.12
N ASP A 32 -7.51 2.89 -10.83
CA ASP A 32 -6.87 4.13 -11.27
C ASP A 32 -6.49 5.10 -10.10
N VAL A 33 -6.19 4.56 -8.92
CA VAL A 33 -5.75 5.37 -7.77
C VAL A 33 -4.35 5.95 -8.05
N GLU A 34 -4.26 7.27 -8.10
CA GLU A 34 -3.01 8.00 -8.24
C GLU A 34 -2.09 7.82 -7.02
N GLY A 35 -0.77 7.93 -7.20
CA GLY A 35 0.20 7.86 -6.09
C GLY A 35 0.75 6.45 -5.80
N ILE A 36 0.33 5.43 -6.54
CA ILE A 36 0.96 4.12 -6.61
C ILE A 36 1.36 3.84 -8.07
N VAL A 37 2.63 3.52 -8.30
CA VAL A 37 3.15 3.21 -9.64
C VAL A 37 3.24 1.71 -9.87
N GLY A 38 3.81 0.96 -8.91
CA GLY A 38 3.88 -0.50 -8.96
C GLY A 38 4.75 -1.05 -10.11
N GLU A 39 5.89 -0.43 -10.39
CA GLU A 39 6.73 -0.67 -11.57
C GLU A 39 7.11 -2.14 -11.81
N CYS A 40 7.47 -2.88 -10.75
CA CYS A 40 7.86 -4.30 -10.86
C CYS A 40 6.68 -5.28 -10.91
N GLY A 41 5.43 -4.79 -10.97
CA GLY A 41 4.23 -5.62 -10.99
C GLY A 41 3.96 -6.39 -9.69
N GLY A 42 4.56 -5.97 -8.57
CA GLY A 42 4.40 -6.62 -7.26
C GLY A 42 5.41 -7.72 -6.94
N SER A 43 6.51 -7.78 -7.68
CA SER A 43 7.58 -8.78 -7.50
C SER A 43 8.55 -8.47 -6.35
N MET A 44 8.30 -7.41 -5.56
CA MET A 44 9.21 -6.91 -4.51
C MET A 44 10.61 -6.56 -5.03
N MET A 45 10.68 -5.97 -6.22
CA MET A 45 11.94 -5.58 -6.89
C MET A 45 12.04 -4.06 -7.13
N CYS A 46 11.10 -3.28 -6.59
CA CYS A 46 11.10 -1.83 -6.63
C CYS A 46 10.45 -1.28 -5.35
N ALA A 47 10.54 0.04 -5.14
CA ALA A 47 9.91 0.73 -4.01
C ALA A 47 8.66 1.53 -4.40
N THR A 48 8.24 1.51 -5.66
CA THR A 48 7.26 2.46 -6.24
C THR A 48 5.78 2.15 -5.94
N CYS A 49 5.55 1.31 -4.93
CA CYS A 49 4.21 1.04 -4.36
C CYS A 49 4.20 1.29 -2.85
N HIS A 50 5.13 2.09 -2.36
CA HIS A 50 5.28 2.45 -0.96
C HIS A 50 4.01 3.15 -0.46
N CYS A 51 3.52 2.73 0.70
CA CYS A 51 2.42 3.36 1.42
C CYS A 51 2.71 3.33 2.92
N TYR A 52 1.96 4.10 3.69
CA TYR A 52 1.95 4.03 5.15
C TYR A 52 0.62 3.40 5.59
N VAL A 53 0.68 2.28 6.31
CA VAL A 53 -0.53 1.68 6.88
C VAL A 53 -0.99 2.53 8.07
N ASP A 54 -2.29 2.80 8.16
CA ASP A 54 -2.83 3.47 9.35
C ASP A 54 -2.60 2.61 10.61
N ASP A 55 -2.23 3.23 11.73
CA ASP A 55 -1.87 2.53 12.96
C ASP A 55 -2.97 1.59 13.46
N GLY A 56 -4.25 1.91 13.22
CA GLY A 56 -5.39 1.06 13.57
C GLY A 56 -5.44 -0.25 12.78
N TRP A 57 -4.65 -0.37 11.72
CA TRP A 57 -4.61 -1.51 10.80
C TRP A 57 -3.27 -2.26 10.80
N SER A 58 -2.22 -1.72 11.41
CA SER A 58 -0.87 -2.31 11.38
C SER A 58 -0.85 -3.80 11.75
N GLU A 59 -1.46 -4.18 12.88
CA GLU A 59 -1.53 -5.58 13.33
C GLU A 59 -2.25 -6.50 12.32
N ARG A 60 -3.33 -6.02 11.69
CA ARG A 60 -4.13 -6.82 10.74
C ARG A 60 -3.50 -6.88 9.36
N SER A 61 -2.75 -5.86 8.97
CA SER A 61 -2.04 -5.77 7.69
C SER A 61 -0.77 -6.63 7.64
N GLY A 62 -0.38 -7.16 8.80
CA GLY A 62 0.82 -7.97 8.99
C GLY A 62 2.09 -7.14 9.02
N ASP A 63 3.20 -7.82 9.31
CA ASP A 63 4.52 -7.22 9.31
C ASP A 63 5.13 -7.17 7.91
N ARG A 64 6.24 -6.43 7.78
CA ARG A 64 7.08 -6.47 6.58
C ARG A 64 7.57 -7.89 6.33
N MET A 65 7.59 -8.29 5.06
CA MET A 65 8.22 -9.55 4.67
C MET A 65 9.75 -9.43 4.69
N ASP A 66 10.44 -10.58 4.73
CA ASP A 66 11.89 -10.64 4.60
C ASP A 66 12.36 -9.94 3.31
N GLY A 67 13.28 -8.97 3.46
CA GLY A 67 13.80 -8.15 2.36
C GLY A 67 12.88 -7.00 1.91
N GLU A 68 11.66 -6.88 2.45
CA GLU A 68 10.79 -5.73 2.17
C GLU A 68 11.40 -4.42 2.68
N GLU A 69 12.09 -4.46 3.81
CA GLU A 69 12.80 -3.31 4.39
C GLU A 69 13.94 -2.80 3.48
N ASP A 70 14.75 -3.71 2.93
CA ASP A 70 15.84 -3.35 2.00
C ASP A 70 15.31 -2.62 0.76
N MET A 71 14.11 -2.99 0.29
CA MET A 71 13.45 -2.31 -0.82
C MET A 71 12.87 -0.96 -0.39
N LEU A 72 12.30 -0.86 0.81
CA LEU A 72 11.78 0.39 1.36
C LEU A 72 12.88 1.43 1.61
N ASP A 73 14.11 1.01 1.88
CA ASP A 73 15.29 1.91 1.95
C ASP A 73 15.59 2.60 0.61
N CYS A 74 15.10 2.03 -0.51
CA CYS A 74 15.19 2.62 -1.84
C CYS A 74 13.97 3.50 -2.18
N ALA A 75 13.02 3.72 -1.26
CA ALA A 75 11.84 4.54 -1.50
C ALA A 75 12.21 6.02 -1.70
N ALA A 76 11.49 6.69 -2.60
CA ALA A 76 11.70 8.11 -2.88
C ALA A 76 11.28 9.02 -1.71
N SER A 77 10.29 8.58 -0.93
CA SER A 77 9.74 9.30 0.22
C SER A 77 10.21 8.72 1.55
N GLU A 78 10.06 9.51 2.62
CA GLU A 78 10.48 9.15 3.97
C GLU A 78 9.99 7.76 4.41
N LEU A 79 10.90 6.96 4.95
CA LEU A 79 10.60 5.69 5.59
C LEU A 79 10.05 5.92 7.01
N ARG A 80 8.89 5.34 7.31
CA ARG A 80 8.23 5.38 8.62
C ARG A 80 8.06 3.96 9.17
N PRO A 81 7.82 3.77 10.48
CA PRO A 81 7.54 2.45 11.05
C PRO A 81 6.36 1.75 10.37
N THR A 82 5.33 2.51 9.97
CA THR A 82 4.14 2.00 9.27
C THR A 82 4.33 1.86 7.75
N SER A 83 5.51 2.18 7.21
CA SER A 83 5.78 1.99 5.78
C SER A 83 5.72 0.51 5.40
N ARG A 84 5.03 0.25 4.29
CA ARG A 84 4.90 -1.05 3.66
C ARG A 84 4.93 -0.91 2.14
N LEU A 85 5.37 -1.95 1.46
CA LEU A 85 5.11 -2.12 0.03
C LEU A 85 3.69 -2.64 -0.14
N SER A 86 2.78 -1.82 -0.66
CA SER A 86 1.36 -2.17 -0.78
C SER A 86 1.11 -3.43 -1.65
N CYS A 87 2.08 -3.84 -2.48
CA CYS A 87 1.99 -5.09 -3.23
C CYS A 87 2.13 -6.36 -2.37
N GLN A 88 2.72 -6.22 -1.18
CA GLN A 88 2.93 -7.30 -0.21
C GLN A 88 1.82 -7.40 0.84
N ILE A 89 0.88 -6.45 0.85
CA ILE A 89 -0.32 -6.52 1.71
C ILE A 89 -1.43 -7.21 0.93
N LYS A 90 -1.80 -8.42 1.33
CA LYS A 90 -2.88 -9.20 0.71
C LYS A 90 -4.23 -8.92 1.38
N LEU A 91 -5.23 -8.56 0.57
CA LEU A 91 -6.58 -8.31 1.07
C LEU A 91 -7.24 -9.58 1.57
N SER A 92 -7.80 -9.52 2.77
CA SER A 92 -8.67 -10.53 3.36
C SER A 92 -9.98 -9.87 3.80
N GLU A 93 -10.99 -10.66 4.15
CA GLU A 93 -12.26 -10.11 4.67
C GLU A 93 -12.04 -9.26 5.94
N GLY A 94 -11.05 -9.62 6.76
CA GLY A 94 -10.66 -8.90 7.97
C GLY A 94 -10.02 -7.53 7.72
N LEU A 95 -9.68 -7.22 6.47
CA LEU A 95 -9.11 -5.93 6.04
C LEU A 95 -10.15 -5.00 5.38
N SER A 96 -11.44 -5.33 5.44
CA SER A 96 -12.45 -4.43 4.88
C SER A 96 -12.55 -3.15 5.70
N GLY A 97 -12.25 -2.02 5.06
CA GLY A 97 -12.10 -0.71 5.67
C GLY A 97 -10.64 -0.29 5.89
N LEU A 98 -9.65 -1.07 5.42
CA LEU A 98 -8.23 -0.75 5.50
C LEU A 98 -7.96 0.68 5.01
N VAL A 99 -7.21 1.44 5.78
CA VAL A 99 -6.75 2.78 5.42
C VAL A 99 -5.24 2.75 5.20
N VAL A 100 -4.80 3.28 4.06
CA VAL A 100 -3.38 3.53 3.77
C VAL A 100 -3.18 4.97 3.31
N TYR A 101 -2.09 5.58 3.75
CA TYR A 101 -1.67 6.91 3.32
C TYR A 101 -0.63 6.77 2.21
N LEU A 102 -0.75 7.61 1.19
CA LEU A 102 0.16 7.65 0.07
C LEU A 102 1.25 8.71 0.32
N PRO A 103 2.52 8.39 0.01
CA PRO A 103 3.59 9.37 0.09
C PRO A 103 3.45 10.46 -0.98
N GLU A 104 4.23 11.55 -0.84
CA GLU A 104 4.23 12.65 -1.81
C GLU A 104 4.74 12.22 -3.19
N ALA A 105 5.69 11.27 -3.23
CA ALA A 105 6.26 10.76 -4.48
C ALA A 105 6.72 9.30 -4.37
N GLN A 106 6.68 8.60 -5.50
CA GLN A 106 7.21 7.23 -5.68
C GLN A 106 8.52 7.20 -6.48
N LEU A 107 8.88 8.31 -7.13
CA LEU A 107 10.02 8.50 -8.04
C LEU A 107 10.65 9.87 -7.83
#